data_AF-A0A946WML7-F1
#
_entry.id   AF-A0A946WML7-F1
#
_cell.length_a   1.000
_cell.length_b   1.000
_cell.length_c   1.000
_cell.angle_alpha   90.00
_cell.angle_beta   90.00
_cell.angle_gamma   90.00
#
_symmetry.space_group_name_H-M   'P 1'
#
loop_
_entity.id
_entity.type
_entity.pdbx_description
1 polymer ?
#
loop_
_entity_poly.entity_id
_entity_poly.type
_entity_poly.pdbx_seq_one_letter_code
_entity_poly.pdbx_strand_id
1 'polypeptide(L)'
;MVLFLNKARLGFIAIHVQPLIFAFLANSSLTLGVGTWIYTILAALFVNKLKGYPAQRVVAGALAGMGLISLVLFANGTAVWLLVALAFYQLKVTYSFAVDHDAPRTI
;
A
#
# COMPACT_ATOMS: atom_id res chain seq x y z
N MET A 1 0.37 -17.31 -21.82
CA MET A 1 -0.09 -15.91 -21.97
C MET A 1 0.53 -15.07 -20.84
N VAL A 2 1.83 -14.88 -20.91
CA VAL A 2 2.68 -14.31 -19.86
C VAL A 2 3.53 -13.28 -20.56
N LEU A 3 3.23 -11.97 -20.42
CA LEU A 3 4.18 -10.83 -20.57
C LEU A 3 3.52 -9.43 -20.64
N PHE A 4 2.19 -9.29 -20.77
CA PHE A 4 1.59 -7.96 -20.98
C PHE A 4 0.98 -7.23 -19.75
N LEU A 5 1.02 -7.79 -18.54
CA LEU A 5 0.40 -7.18 -17.35
C LEU A 5 1.29 -6.21 -16.52
N ASN A 6 2.49 -5.85 -16.99
CA ASN A 6 3.45 -5.15 -16.13
C ASN A 6 3.25 -3.61 -16.06
N LYS A 7 2.82 -2.97 -17.15
CA LYS A 7 2.64 -1.50 -17.19
C LYS A 7 1.33 -1.03 -16.55
N ALA A 8 0.24 -1.77 -16.75
CA ALA A 8 -1.07 -1.40 -16.23
C ALA A 8 -1.13 -1.47 -14.70
N ARG A 9 -0.49 -2.49 -14.09
CA ARG A 9 -0.43 -2.62 -12.62
C ARG A 9 0.39 -1.52 -11.97
N LEU A 10 1.52 -1.14 -12.59
CA LEU A 10 2.36 -0.03 -12.10
C LEU A 10 1.67 1.33 -12.30
N GLY A 11 1.02 1.55 -13.45
CA GLY A 11 0.21 2.75 -13.68
C GLY A 11 -0.95 2.87 -12.69
N PHE A 12 -1.60 1.75 -12.39
CA PHE A 12 -2.63 1.69 -11.36
C PHE A 12 -2.09 2.06 -9.98
N ILE A 13 -0.95 1.50 -9.56
CA ILE A 13 -0.29 1.86 -8.29
C ILE A 13 0.12 3.35 -8.27
N ALA A 14 0.54 3.93 -9.39
CA ALA A 14 0.93 5.33 -9.46
C ALA A 14 -0.25 6.33 -9.33
N ILE A 15 -1.45 5.95 -9.78
CA ILE A 15 -2.67 6.79 -9.68
C ILE A 15 -3.16 6.95 -8.23
N HIS A 16 -2.65 6.13 -7.30
CA HIS A 16 -3.04 6.12 -5.89
C HIS A 16 -2.41 7.28 -5.09
N VAL A 17 -2.59 8.52 -5.56
CA VAL A 17 -2.18 9.77 -4.88
C VAL A 17 -3.19 10.25 -3.82
N GLN A 18 -4.23 9.44 -3.56
CA GLN A 18 -5.29 9.71 -2.60
C GLN A 18 -4.81 10.13 -1.19
N PRO A 19 -3.73 9.57 -0.60
CA PRO A 19 -3.22 9.99 0.71
C PRO A 19 -2.83 11.47 0.74
N LEU A 20 -2.28 11.98 -0.36
CA LEU A 20 -1.86 13.37 -0.48
C LEU A 20 -3.08 14.29 -0.52
N ILE A 21 -4.10 13.89 -1.29
CA ILE A 21 -5.37 14.61 -1.38
C ILE A 21 -6.07 14.65 -0.01
N PHE A 22 -6.15 13.52 0.69
CA PHE A 22 -6.79 13.46 2.00
C PHE A 22 -6.02 14.25 3.07
N ALA A 23 -4.69 14.18 3.08
CA ALA A 23 -3.88 14.98 4.00
C ALA A 23 -4.05 16.49 3.75
N PHE A 24 -4.10 16.89 2.47
CA PHE A 24 -4.37 18.28 2.07
C PHE A 24 -5.78 18.75 2.49
N LEU A 25 -6.82 17.98 2.17
CA LEU A 25 -8.22 18.31 2.51
C LEU A 25 -8.46 18.34 4.02
N ALA A 26 -7.75 17.52 4.78
CA ALA A 26 -7.83 17.52 6.24
C ALA A 26 -7.12 18.71 6.91
N ASN A 27 -6.46 19.57 6.13
CA ASN A 27 -5.52 20.59 6.62
C ASN A 27 -4.54 20.00 7.66
N SER A 28 -4.12 18.75 7.42
CA SER A 28 -3.38 17.94 8.36
C SER A 28 -1.92 17.79 7.93
N SER A 29 -1.18 16.95 8.63
CA SER A 29 0.23 16.71 8.35
C SER A 29 0.42 16.12 6.95
N LEU A 30 0.79 16.97 5.99
CA LEU A 30 1.20 16.54 4.65
C LEU A 30 2.38 15.57 4.74
N THR A 31 3.23 15.70 5.76
CA THR A 31 4.30 14.77 6.08
C THR A 31 3.80 13.35 6.31
N LEU A 32 2.69 13.18 7.05
CA LEU A 32 2.08 11.87 7.27
C LEU A 32 1.54 11.30 5.95
N GLY A 33 0.79 12.10 5.19
CA GLY A 33 0.25 11.68 3.89
C GLY A 33 1.33 11.28 2.87
N VAL A 34 2.38 12.08 2.75
CA VAL A 34 3.55 11.81 1.88
C VAL A 34 4.30 10.57 2.35
N GLY A 35 4.54 10.45 3.66
CA GLY A 35 5.20 9.30 4.26
C GLY A 35 4.43 8.00 3.99
N THR A 36 3.12 7.99 4.24
CA THR A 36 2.25 6.84 3.94
C THR A 36 2.26 6.51 2.45
N TRP A 37 2.20 7.52 1.58
CA TRP A 37 2.24 7.31 0.14
C TRP A 37 3.56 6.65 -0.30
N ILE A 38 4.71 7.24 0.04
CA ILE A 38 6.03 6.72 -0.31
C ILE A 38 6.21 5.30 0.21
N TYR A 39 5.93 5.07 1.49
CA TYR A 39 6.05 3.75 2.11
C TYR A 39 5.22 2.71 1.35
N THR A 40 3.96 3.04 1.06
CA THR A 40 3.03 2.10 0.42
C THR A 40 3.46 1.75 -1.00
N ILE A 41 3.98 2.72 -1.77
CA ILE A 41 4.51 2.48 -3.10
C ILE A 41 5.73 1.54 -3.02
N LEU A 42 6.68 1.81 -2.11
CA LEU A 42 7.86 0.97 -1.94
C LEU A 42 7.50 -0.45 -1.51
N ALA A 43 6.57 -0.59 -0.56
CA ALA A 43 6.06 -1.88 -0.10
C ALA A 43 5.39 -2.65 -1.25
N ALA A 44 4.54 -1.99 -2.03
CA ALA A 44 3.87 -2.61 -3.18
C ALA A 44 4.87 -3.06 -4.27
N LEU A 45 5.91 -2.27 -4.54
CA LEU A 45 6.97 -2.66 -5.47
C LEU A 45 7.75 -3.88 -4.96
N PHE A 46 8.06 -3.92 -3.66
CA PHE A 46 8.74 -5.06 -3.04
C PHE A 46 7.89 -6.33 -3.09
N VAL A 47 6.60 -6.26 -2.73
CA VAL A 47 5.67 -7.38 -2.81
C VAL A 47 5.51 -7.88 -4.25
N ASN A 48 5.48 -6.99 -5.23
CA ASN A 48 5.43 -7.38 -6.64
C ASN A 48 6.67 -8.16 -7.09
N LYS A 49 7.86 -7.83 -6.57
CA LYS A 49 9.09 -8.59 -6.87
C LYS A 49 9.05 -10.03 -6.36
N LEU A 50 8.23 -10.31 -5.33
CA LEU A 50 8.04 -11.65 -4.78
C LEU A 50 6.96 -12.45 -5.51
N LYS A 51 6.44 -11.98 -6.65
CA LYS A 51 5.45 -12.71 -7.43
C LYS A 51 5.95 -14.12 -7.78
N GLY A 52 5.10 -15.13 -7.55
CA GLY A 52 5.42 -16.53 -7.79
C GLY A 52 6.12 -17.23 -6.61
N TYR A 53 6.55 -16.50 -5.59
CA TYR A 53 7.08 -17.09 -4.36
C TYR A 53 5.97 -17.28 -3.32
N PRO A 54 5.92 -18.42 -2.60
CA PRO A 54 4.95 -18.65 -1.53
C PRO A 54 4.96 -17.58 -0.43
N ALA A 55 6.14 -16.99 -0.19
CA ALA A 55 6.36 -15.96 0.83
C ALA A 55 5.67 -14.61 0.50
N GLN A 56 5.21 -14.37 -0.73
CA GLN A 56 4.66 -13.07 -1.15
C GLN A 56 3.54 -12.58 -0.22
N ARG A 57 2.60 -13.45 0.13
CA ARG A 57 1.43 -13.12 0.97
C ARG A 57 1.82 -12.77 2.39
N VAL A 58 2.78 -13.52 2.96
CA VAL A 58 3.29 -13.30 4.31
C VAL A 58 4.02 -11.96 4.38
N VAL A 59 4.92 -11.70 3.42
CA VAL A 59 5.66 -10.45 3.34
C VAL A 59 4.72 -9.25 3.11
N ALA A 60 3.71 -9.38 2.26
CA ALA A 60 2.72 -8.33 2.05
C ALA A 60 1.91 -8.03 3.31
N GLY A 61 1.51 -9.06 4.06
CA GLY A 61 0.83 -8.90 5.34
C GLY A 61 1.72 -8.21 6.38
N ALA A 62 3.00 -8.61 6.47
CA ALA A 62 3.97 -7.99 7.37
C ALA A 62 4.21 -6.51 7.03
N LEU A 63 4.40 -6.17 5.76
CA LEU A 63 4.56 -4.77 5.31
C LEU A 63 3.28 -3.96 5.53
N ALA A 64 2.11 -4.51 5.26
CA ALA A 64 0.86 -3.84 5.57
C ALA A 64 0.74 -3.57 7.08
N GLY A 65 1.04 -4.56 7.93
CA GLY A 65 1.01 -4.44 9.39
C GLY A 65 2.00 -3.40 9.93
N MET A 66 3.26 -3.42 9.49
CA MET A 66 4.26 -2.40 9.84
C MET A 66 3.80 -1.00 9.43
N GLY A 67 3.19 -0.91 8.25
CA GLY A 67 2.54 0.30 7.78
C GLY A 67 1.47 0.84 8.72
N LEU A 68 0.53 0.00 9.13
CA LEU A 68 -0.53 0.37 10.07
C LEU A 68 0.04 0.79 11.44
N ILE A 69 1.04 0.08 11.95
CA ILE A 69 1.75 0.45 13.18
C ILE A 69 2.37 1.84 13.03
N SER A 70 3.03 2.12 11.90
CA SER A 70 3.63 3.44 11.65
C SER A 70 2.60 4.56 11.66
N LEU A 71 1.39 4.34 11.11
CA LEU A 71 0.32 5.32 11.17
C LEU A 71 -0.03 5.68 12.61
N VAL A 72 -0.14 4.70 13.50
CA VAL A 72 -0.45 4.94 14.92
C VAL A 72 0.68 5.69 15.61
N LEU A 73 1.94 5.32 15.35
CA LEU A 73 3.11 5.95 15.98
C LEU A 73 3.31 7.41 15.54
N PHE A 74 2.94 7.76 14.30
CA PHE A 74 3.16 9.09 13.73
C PHE A 74 1.88 9.92 13.58
N ALA A 75 0.74 9.44 14.07
CA ALA A 75 -0.58 10.07 13.99
C ALA A 75 -0.75 11.39 14.76
N ASN A 76 0.30 11.98 15.33
CA ASN A 76 0.19 13.04 16.35
C ASN A 76 -0.79 14.18 15.96
N GLY A 77 -1.91 14.30 16.66
CA GLY A 77 -2.96 15.29 16.41
C GLY A 77 -3.77 15.11 15.11
N THR A 78 -3.61 13.98 14.42
CA THR A 78 -4.28 13.68 13.16
C THR A 78 -5.71 13.24 13.39
N ALA A 79 -6.65 13.74 12.58
CA ALA A 79 -8.05 13.35 12.67
C ALA A 79 -8.25 11.85 12.43
N VAL A 80 -9.09 11.21 13.25
CA VAL A 80 -9.33 9.75 13.20
C VAL A 80 -9.80 9.29 11.83
N TRP A 81 -10.69 10.05 11.17
CA TRP A 81 -11.19 9.70 9.83
C TRP A 81 -10.05 9.64 8.79
N LEU A 82 -9.05 10.51 8.90
CA LEU A 82 -7.89 10.52 8.02
C LEU A 82 -7.01 9.28 8.28
N LEU A 83 -6.77 8.92 9.53
CA LEU A 83 -6.03 7.70 9.88
C LEU A 83 -6.70 6.45 9.33
N VAL A 84 -8.03 6.36 9.44
CA VAL A 84 -8.82 5.26 8.85
C VAL A 84 -8.66 5.24 7.33
N ALA A 85 -8.78 6.39 6.66
CA ALA A 85 -8.59 6.48 5.21
C ALA A 85 -7.18 6.05 4.77
N LEU A 86 -6.14 6.48 5.49
CA LEU A 86 -4.74 6.10 5.24
C LEU A 86 -4.50 4.61 5.49
N ALA A 87 -5.10 4.03 6.53
CA ALA A 87 -5.02 2.60 6.83
C ALA A 87 -5.66 1.75 5.72
N PHE A 88 -6.88 2.11 5.28
CA PHE A 88 -7.55 1.42 4.17
C PHE A 88 -6.77 1.54 2.87
N TYR A 89 -6.22 2.72 2.60
CA TYR A 89 -5.34 2.95 1.47
C TYR A 89 -4.15 1.97 1.48
N GLN A 90 -3.46 1.88 2.62
CA GLN A 90 -2.25 1.06 2.75
C GLN A 90 -2.55 -0.44 2.62
N LEU A 91 -3.63 -0.92 3.25
CA LEU A 91 -4.11 -2.29 3.10
C LEU A 91 -4.45 -2.62 1.65
N LYS A 92 -5.26 -1.77 1.01
CA LYS A 92 -5.72 -1.95 -0.37
C LYS A 92 -4.55 -2.03 -1.33
N VAL A 93 -3.58 -1.11 -1.25
CA VAL A 93 -2.47 -1.07 -2.21
C VAL A 93 -1.41 -2.14 -1.91
N THR A 94 -1.00 -2.31 -0.65
CA THR A 94 0.10 -3.22 -0.28
C THR A 94 -0.33 -4.68 -0.32
N TYR A 95 -1.56 -4.98 0.11
CA TYR A 95 -2.02 -6.36 0.25
C TYR A 95 -2.97 -6.75 -0.87
N SER A 96 -4.05 -5.99 -1.10
CA SER A 96 -5.03 -6.38 -2.10
C SER A 96 -4.50 -6.25 -3.53
N PHE A 97 -3.73 -5.21 -3.83
CA PHE A 97 -3.31 -4.90 -5.21
C PHE A 97 -1.91 -5.37 -5.59
N ALA A 98 -0.97 -5.45 -4.65
CA ALA A 98 0.40 -5.88 -4.97
C ALA A 98 0.57 -7.41 -4.97
N VAL A 99 -0.19 -8.13 -4.14
CA VAL A 99 -0.15 -9.60 -4.05
C VAL A 99 -0.77 -10.23 -5.28
N ASP A 100 -0.21 -11.36 -5.72
CA ASP A 100 -0.86 -12.20 -6.72
C ASP A 100 -1.85 -13.18 -6.04
N HIS A 101 -3.14 -12.92 -6.20
CA HIS A 101 -4.21 -13.75 -5.63
C HIS A 101 -4.67 -14.86 -6.58
N ASP A 102 -4.41 -14.70 -7.88
CA ASP A 102 -4.90 -15.56 -8.95
C ASP A 102 -3.91 -16.66 -9.35
N ALA A 103 -2.70 -16.64 -8.77
CA ALA A 103 -1.70 -17.67 -9.01
C ALA A 103 -2.25 -19.06 -8.63
N PRO A 104 -2.25 -20.04 -9.57
CA PRO A 104 -2.61 -21.41 -9.27
C PRO A 104 -1.73 -21.93 -8.14
N ARG A 105 -2.35 -22.47 -7.07
CA ARG A 105 -1.60 -23.16 -6.01
C ARG A 105 -1.10 -24.47 -6.60
N THR A 106 0.11 -24.49 -7.15
CA THR A 106 0.83 -25.73 -7.41
C THR A 106 1.28 -26.25 -6.06
N ILE A 107 0.49 -27.16 -5.51
CA ILE A 107 0.80 -27.97 -4.33
C ILE A 107 1.53 -29.22 -4.82
#